data_AF-A0A9X6NEJ6-F1
#
_entry.id   AF-A0A9X6NEJ6-F1
#
_cell.length_a   1.000
_cell.length_b   1.000
_cell.length_c   1.000
_cell.angle_alpha   90.00
_cell.angle_beta   90.00
_cell.angle_gamma   90.00
#
_symmetry.space_group_name_H-M   'P 1'
#
loop_
_entity.id
_entity.type
_entity.pdbx_description
1 polymer ?
#
loop_
_entity_poly.entity_id
_entity_poly.type
_entity_poly.pdbx_seq_one_letter_code
_entity_poly.pdbx_strand_id
1 'polypeptide(L)'
;MPCLRELTFPYVIINECIQGMEPDVLVEIRKGCKKLVLIGDQEQVGSVIIHPQLQGSSLAKSLFECILEQPRIPKMMLQMQY
;
A
#
# COMPACT_ATOMS: atom_id res chain seq x y z
N MET A 1 5.71 -8.16 27.18
CA MET A 1 5.86 -7.71 25.78
C MET A 1 4.60 -6.95 25.42
N PRO A 2 4.67 -5.67 25.04
CA PRO A 2 3.48 -4.92 24.63
C PRO A 2 2.88 -5.52 23.37
N CYS A 3 1.55 -5.61 23.30
CA CYS A 3 0.87 -6.07 22.10
C CYS A 3 0.97 -5.01 21.00
N LEU A 4 0.97 -5.43 19.72
CA LEU A 4 1.05 -4.54 18.56
C LEU A 4 -0.07 -3.46 18.50
N ARG A 5 -1.11 -3.58 19.35
CA ARG A 5 -2.20 -2.61 19.51
C ARG A 5 -1.81 -1.39 20.35
N GLU A 6 -0.85 -1.53 21.25
CA GLU A 6 -0.41 -0.49 22.19
C GLU A 6 0.74 0.35 21.62
N LEU A 7 1.31 -0.09 20.50
CA LEU A 7 2.44 0.56 19.84
C LEU A 7 1.96 1.53 18.76
N THR A 8 2.66 2.67 18.66
CA THR A 8 2.48 3.68 17.61
C THR A 8 3.65 3.67 16.65
N PHE A 9 3.37 3.80 15.36
CA PHE A 9 4.36 3.78 14.28
C PHE A 9 4.32 5.09 13.51
N PRO A 10 5.07 6.12 13.93
CA PRO A 10 5.09 7.41 13.23
C PRO A 10 5.75 7.36 11.85
N TYR A 11 6.59 6.36 11.59
CA TYR A 11 7.24 6.10 10.32
C TYR A 11 6.89 4.69 9.88
N VAL A 12 6.25 4.55 8.71
CA VAL A 12 5.81 3.26 8.18
C VAL A 12 6.37 3.09 6.77
N ILE A 13 6.99 1.94 6.52
CA ILE A 13 7.45 1.52 5.20
C ILE A 13 6.70 0.24 4.86
N ILE A 14 6.06 0.20 3.69
CA ILE A 14 5.31 -0.96 3.22
C ILE A 14 5.96 -1.40 1.91
N ASN A 15 6.54 -2.59 1.92
CA ASN A 15 7.09 -3.23 0.74
C ASN A 15 6.02 -4.11 0.06
N GLU A 16 6.15 -4.35 -1.25
CA GLU A 16 5.16 -5.08 -2.06
C GLU A 16 3.73 -4.54 -1.92
N CYS A 17 3.58 -3.21 -1.79
CA CYS A 17 2.29 -2.60 -1.45
C CYS A 17 1.18 -2.78 -2.50
N ILE A 18 1.50 -3.31 -3.68
CA ILE A 18 0.57 -3.64 -4.77
C ILE A 18 -0.19 -4.95 -4.51
N GLN A 19 0.34 -5.82 -3.65
CA GLN A 19 -0.31 -7.06 -3.24
C GLN A 19 -1.38 -6.87 -2.15
N GLY A 20 -1.43 -5.68 -1.53
CA GLY A 20 -2.43 -5.34 -0.51
C GLY A 20 -3.55 -4.48 -1.07
N MET A 21 -4.80 -4.85 -0.76
CA MET A 21 -5.95 -4.01 -1.05
C MET A 21 -5.91 -2.76 -0.17
N GLU A 22 -6.45 -1.64 -0.66
CA GLU A 22 -6.50 -0.38 0.09
C GLU A 22 -6.96 -0.52 1.57
N PRO A 23 -8.04 -1.25 1.90
CA PRO A 23 -8.44 -1.43 3.30
C PRO A 23 -7.41 -2.16 4.16
N ASP A 24 -6.68 -3.13 3.60
CA ASP A 24 -5.67 -3.90 4.34
C ASP A 24 -4.49 -3.00 4.72
N VAL A 25 -4.04 -2.18 3.77
CA VAL A 25 -2.92 -1.26 3.95
C VAL A 25 -3.27 -0.14 4.94
N LEU A 26 -4.53 0.31 4.95
CA LEU A 26 -5.00 1.34 5.89
C LEU A 26 -4.95 0.89 7.36
N VAL A 27 -5.12 -0.40 7.66
CA VAL A 27 -5.05 -0.93 9.03
C VAL A 27 -3.66 -0.69 9.63
N GLU A 28 -2.60 -0.85 8.83
CA GLU A 28 -1.21 -0.63 9.24
C GLU A 28 -0.92 0.86 9.46
N ILE A 29 -1.42 1.73 8.58
CA ILE A 29 -1.17 3.18 8.62
C ILE A 29 -1.90 3.86 9.78
N ARG A 30 -3.04 3.33 10.23
CA ARG A 30 -3.88 3.94 11.27
C ARG A 30 -3.19 4.11 12.63
N LYS A 31 -2.05 3.44 12.87
CA LYS A 31 -1.32 3.46 14.16
C LYS A 31 -0.43 4.69 14.37
N GLY A 32 -0.95 5.88 14.06
CA GLY A 32 -0.25 7.14 14.28
C GLY A 32 0.83 7.48 13.26
N CYS A 33 0.71 6.94 12.03
CA CYS A 33 1.63 7.22 10.94
C CYS A 33 1.67 8.72 10.59
N LYS A 34 2.89 9.27 10.52
CA LYS A 34 3.17 10.66 10.13
C LYS A 34 3.94 10.73 8.81
N LYS A 35 4.74 9.70 8.51
CA LYS A 35 5.43 9.54 7.23
C LYS A 35 5.28 8.10 6.74
N LEU A 36 4.80 7.97 5.52
CA LEU A 36 4.57 6.71 4.84
C LEU A 36 5.47 6.62 3.61
N VAL A 37 6.14 5.49 3.44
CA VAL A 37 6.83 5.13 2.20
C VAL A 37 6.21 3.84 1.68
N LEU A 38 5.74 3.88 0.44
CA LEU A 38 5.20 2.72 -0.26
C LEU A 38 6.20 2.30 -1.34
N ILE A 39 6.54 1.01 -1.35
CA ILE A 39 7.48 0.42 -2.30
C ILE A 39 6.76 -0.74 -2.99
N GLY A 40 6.76 -0.72 -4.32
CA GLY A 40 6.19 -1.78 -5.12
C GLY A 40 6.41 -1.53 -6.61
N ASP A 41 6.10 -2.55 -7.40
CA ASP A 41 6.22 -2.57 -8.86
C ASP A 41 4.87 -2.85 -9.51
N GLN A 42 4.33 -1.85 -10.22
CA GLN A 42 2.99 -1.89 -10.81
C GLN A 42 2.83 -2.96 -11.89
N GLU A 43 3.94 -3.45 -12.47
CA GLU A 43 3.92 -4.48 -13.51
C GLU A 43 3.98 -5.90 -12.91
N GLN A 44 4.13 -6.04 -11.59
CA GLN A 44 4.10 -7.33 -10.90
C GLN A 44 2.68 -7.76 -10.54
N VAL A 45 2.55 -8.96 -9.96
CA VAL A 45 1.26 -9.52 -9.57
C VAL A 45 0.60 -8.66 -8.50
N GLY A 46 -0.58 -8.12 -8.83
CA GLY A 46 -1.43 -7.34 -7.95
C GLY A 46 -2.13 -8.13 -6.85
N SER A 47 -2.98 -7.44 -6.10
CA SER A 47 -3.78 -8.02 -5.03
C SER A 47 -4.70 -9.14 -5.53
N VAL A 48 -4.77 -10.26 -4.78
CA VAL A 48 -5.62 -11.40 -5.14
C VAL A 48 -7.06 -11.15 -4.68
N ILE A 49 -7.98 -10.98 -5.63
CA ILE A 49 -9.40 -10.78 -5.35
C ILE A 49 -10.11 -12.13 -5.37
N ILE A 50 -10.54 -12.60 -4.19
CA ILE A 50 -11.21 -13.90 -4.02
C ILE A 50 -12.61 -13.88 -4.63
N HIS A 51 -13.31 -12.76 -4.56
CA HIS A 51 -14.69 -12.61 -5.06
C HIS A 51 -14.71 -11.92 -6.42
N PRO A 52 -15.03 -12.63 -7.53
CA PRO A 52 -15.02 -12.05 -8.88
C PRO A 52 -15.94 -10.83 -9.04
N GLN A 53 -17.00 -10.73 -8.24
CA GLN A 53 -17.93 -9.59 -8.23
C GLN A 53 -17.28 -8.26 -7.83
N LEU A 54 -16.14 -8.31 -7.13
CA LEU A 54 -15.39 -7.13 -6.74
C LEU A 54 -14.38 -6.69 -7.81
N GLN A 55 -14.14 -7.52 -8.83
CA GLN A 55 -13.27 -7.13 -9.95
C GLN A 55 -13.82 -5.89 -10.63
N GLY A 56 -12.96 -4.88 -10.83
CA GLY A 56 -13.34 -3.59 -11.40
C GLY A 56 -14.00 -2.60 -10.43
N SER A 57 -14.28 -2.99 -9.18
CA SER A 57 -14.69 -2.05 -8.14
C SER A 57 -13.48 -1.27 -7.60
N SER A 58 -13.72 -0.15 -6.91
CA SER A 58 -12.64 0.57 -6.22
C SER A 58 -11.97 -0.26 -5.10
N LEU A 59 -12.64 -1.31 -4.61
CA LEU A 59 -12.08 -2.24 -3.60
C LEU A 59 -11.03 -3.19 -4.20
N ALA A 60 -11.03 -3.36 -5.53
CA ALA A 60 -10.02 -4.12 -6.25
C ALA A 60 -8.67 -3.41 -6.34
N LYS A 61 -8.65 -2.10 -6.04
CA LYS A 61 -7.51 -1.23 -6.27
C LYS A 61 -6.63 -1.16 -5.03
N SER A 62 -5.33 -1.29 -5.22
CA SER A 62 -4.35 -1.11 -4.15
C SER A 62 -4.24 0.36 -3.75
N LEU A 63 -3.82 0.61 -2.49
CA LEU A 63 -3.51 1.97 -2.05
C LEU A 63 -2.40 2.62 -2.91
N PHE A 64 -1.47 1.80 -3.41
CA PHE A 64 -0.38 2.25 -4.28
C PHE A 64 -0.90 2.80 -5.60
N GLU A 65 -1.78 2.09 -6.30
CA GLU A 65 -2.41 2.55 -7.54
C GLU A 65 -3.23 3.83 -7.30
N CYS A 66 -3.97 3.91 -6.19
CA CYS A 66 -4.70 5.12 -5.79
C CYS A 66 -3.76 6.32 -5.62
N ILE A 67 -2.56 6.11 -5.07
CA ILE A 67 -1.56 7.16 -4.86
C ILE A 67 -0.82 7.52 -6.15
N LEU A 68 -0.54 6.56 -7.02
CA LEU A 68 0.14 6.81 -8.30
C LEU A 68 -0.64 7.76 -9.22
N GLU A 69 -1.97 7.73 -9.13
CA GLU A 69 -2.88 8.64 -9.82
C GLU A 69 -2.92 10.05 -9.23
N GLN A 70 -2.42 10.27 -8.01
CA GLN A 70 -2.41 11.58 -7.39
C GLN A 70 -1.21 12.41 -7.88
N PRO A 71 -1.44 13.54 -8.57
CA PRO A 71 -0.35 14.31 -9.20
C PRO A 71 0.58 15.02 -8.20
N ARG A 72 0.15 15.17 -6.94
CA ARG A 72 0.87 15.91 -5.90
C ARG A 72 1.71 15.04 -4.97
N ILE A 73 1.67 13.72 -5.13
CA ILE A 73 2.43 12.80 -4.29
C ILE A 73 3.77 12.49 -4.96
N PRO A 74 4.91 12.64 -4.27
CA PRO A 74 6.22 12.32 -4.84
C PRO A 74 6.32 10.83 -5.15
N LYS A 75 6.81 10.52 -6.36
CA LYS A 75 7.06 9.16 -6.84
C LYS A 75 8.46 9.08 -7.44
N MET A 76 9.14 7.97 -7.18
CA MET A 76 10.50 7.71 -7.67
C MET A 76 10.53 6.29 -8.24
N MET A 77 10.98 6.15 -9.49
CA MET A 77 11.18 4.84 -10.13
C MET A 77 12.67 4.54 -10.17
N LEU A 78 13.07 3.39 -9.62
CA LEU A 78 14.44 2.90 -9.72
C LEU A 78 14.72 2.48 -11.17
N GLN A 79 15.78 3.00 -11.78
CA GLN A 79 16.05 2.84 -13.22
C GLN A 79 17.05 1.72 -13.54
N MET A 80 17.87 1.31 -12.57
CA MET A 80 18.92 0.32 -12.78
C MET A 80 18.54 -1.00 -12.12
N GLN A 81 18.61 -2.07 -12.91
CA GLN A 81 18.47 -3.45 -12.44
C GLN A 81 19.87 -4.08 -12.39
N TYR A 82 20.19 -4.74 -11.28
CA TYR A 82 21.46 -5.42 -11.04
C TYR A 82 21.35 -6.93 -11.31
#